data_AF-A0A9D6PSI1-F1
#
_entry.id   AF-A0A9D6PSI1-F1
#
_cell.length_a   1.000
_cell.length_b   1.000
_cell.length_c   1.000
_cell.angle_alpha   90.00
_cell.angle_beta   90.00
_cell.angle_gamma   90.00
#
_symmetry.space_group_name_H-M   'P 1'
#
loop_
_entity.id
_entity.type
_entity.pdbx_description
1 polymer ?
#
loop_
_entity_poly.entity_id
_entity_poly.type
_entity_poly.pdbx_seq_one_letter_code
_entity_poly.pdbx_strand_id
1 'polypeptide(L)'
;MQLRTYKTLWGHQGNYKSAAQQAIDAGFNGIEGPVPVEPESIAALMDALTFYHLDYIAEVCTAGSYVPDRNASMADHLESLAQRLPIAKQLGARFVSCIAGCDAWPIKQSVAFFERTMDMAERQRITISFETHRSRTLFNPWITLDILERLPELKLTCDFSHWCVVCERLPDTEPELLARVYRHAHHIHARVGYDQGPQVPHPAAPEYAAALNAHQKWWAQIWQSQLARGYEIFTLTPEFGPDGYLHTLPFTQAPVADLWQINCWMAETERAHFAHLFNTVI
;
A
#
# COMPACT_ATOMS: atom_id res chain seq x y z
N MET A 1 -3.47 -20.52 7.71
CA MET A 1 -3.59 -19.08 7.38
C MET A 1 -2.34 -18.39 7.86
N GLN A 2 -1.73 -17.54 7.02
CA GLN A 2 -0.47 -16.85 7.37
C GLN A 2 -0.56 -15.38 6.96
N LEU A 3 -0.34 -14.46 7.91
CA LEU A 3 -0.05 -13.06 7.60
C LEU A 3 1.44 -12.93 7.26
N ARG A 4 1.74 -12.39 6.08
CA ARG A 4 3.08 -11.98 5.67
C ARG A 4 3.20 -10.47 5.76
N THR A 5 4.15 -10.00 6.54
CA THR A 5 4.42 -8.56 6.70
C THR A 5 5.62 -8.14 5.87
N TYR A 6 5.59 -6.95 5.26
CA TYR A 6 6.67 -6.44 4.43
C TYR A 6 7.24 -5.14 5.01
N LYS A 7 8.56 -5.01 4.96
CA LYS A 7 9.24 -3.76 5.29
C LYS A 7 9.11 -2.81 4.10
N THR A 8 8.56 -1.61 4.31
CA THR A 8 8.64 -0.55 3.28
C THR A 8 10.07 -0.05 3.10
N LEU A 9 10.47 0.20 1.84
CA LEU A 9 11.69 0.93 1.49
C LEU A 9 11.49 2.44 1.57
N TRP A 10 10.25 2.93 1.62
CA TRP A 10 9.99 4.35 1.74
C TRP A 10 10.48 4.88 3.09
N GLY A 11 11.36 5.88 3.04
CA GLY A 11 12.06 6.42 4.21
C GLY A 11 13.31 5.66 4.65
N HIS A 12 13.64 4.52 4.04
CA HIS A 12 14.91 3.82 4.31
C HIS A 12 16.10 4.60 3.76
N GLN A 13 17.12 4.84 4.60
CA GLN A 13 18.31 5.65 4.23
C GLN A 13 19.54 4.82 3.85
N GLY A 14 19.47 3.48 3.94
CA GLY A 14 20.58 2.59 3.63
C GLY A 14 20.45 1.92 2.25
N ASN A 15 21.35 0.98 1.96
CA ASN A 15 21.27 0.13 0.76
C ASN A 15 20.31 -1.06 0.94
N TYR A 16 19.98 -1.78 -0.13
CA TYR A 16 19.08 -2.93 -0.10
C TYR A 16 19.53 -4.04 0.85
N LYS A 17 20.84 -4.28 1.00
CA LYS A 17 21.37 -5.26 1.96
C LYS A 17 21.02 -4.88 3.41
N SER A 18 21.16 -3.61 3.77
CA SER A 18 20.79 -3.12 5.10
C SER A 18 19.28 -3.12 5.32
N ALA A 19 18.48 -2.82 4.29
CA ALA A 19 17.02 -2.93 4.36
C ALA A 19 16.58 -4.38 4.60
N ALA A 20 17.18 -5.32 3.87
CA ALA A 20 16.91 -6.75 4.02
C ALA A 20 17.33 -7.28 5.39
N GLN A 21 18.49 -6.86 5.91
CA GLN A 21 18.90 -7.22 7.27
C GLN A 21 17.89 -6.71 8.30
N GLN A 22 17.48 -5.44 8.22
CA GLN A 22 16.44 -4.89 9.10
C GLN A 22 15.11 -5.63 8.99
N ALA A 23 14.72 -6.04 7.78
CA ALA A 23 13.51 -6.82 7.55
C ALA A 23 13.59 -8.17 8.30
N ILE A 24 14.69 -8.90 8.16
CA ILE A 24 14.91 -10.17 8.86
C ILE A 24 14.93 -9.98 10.39
N ASP A 25 15.67 -8.99 10.88
CA ASP A 25 15.83 -8.74 12.31
C ASP A 25 14.49 -8.40 12.99
N ALA A 26 13.58 -7.73 12.29
CA ALA A 26 12.24 -7.38 12.78
C ALA A 26 11.15 -8.41 12.40
N GLY A 27 11.53 -9.55 11.82
CA GLY A 27 10.63 -10.65 11.50
C GLY A 27 9.68 -10.38 10.32
N PHE A 28 10.03 -9.48 9.41
CA PHE A 28 9.31 -9.30 8.15
C PHE A 28 9.60 -10.46 7.19
N ASN A 29 8.63 -10.76 6.32
CA ASN A 29 8.70 -11.83 5.32
C ASN A 29 9.19 -11.34 3.96
N GLY A 30 9.24 -10.03 3.77
CA GLY A 30 9.61 -9.42 2.50
C GLY A 30 9.85 -7.93 2.62
N ILE A 31 10.09 -7.34 1.45
CA ILE A 31 10.26 -5.90 1.27
C ILE A 31 9.19 -5.42 0.28
N GLU A 32 8.67 -4.23 0.53
CA GLU A 32 7.87 -3.48 -0.44
C GLU A 32 8.58 -2.18 -0.79
N GLY A 33 8.59 -1.81 -2.06
CA GLY A 33 9.12 -0.52 -2.48
C GLY A 33 9.33 -0.39 -3.98
N PRO A 34 9.86 0.76 -4.43
CA PRO A 34 9.85 1.16 -5.82
C PRO A 34 10.66 0.19 -6.69
N VAL A 35 10.14 -0.11 -7.87
CA VAL A 35 10.88 -0.88 -8.87
C VAL A 35 12.06 -0.05 -9.37
N PRO A 36 13.32 -0.48 -9.14
CA PRO A 36 14.50 0.25 -9.58
C PRO A 36 14.63 0.23 -11.10
N VAL A 37 15.41 1.17 -11.64
CA VAL A 37 15.48 1.42 -13.09
C VAL A 37 16.90 1.24 -13.62
N GLU A 38 17.88 1.52 -12.78
CA GLU A 38 19.30 1.33 -13.09
C GLU A 38 19.66 -0.16 -12.99
N PRO A 39 20.40 -0.73 -13.96
CA PRO A 39 20.81 -2.13 -13.92
C PRO A 39 21.55 -2.53 -12.63
N GLU A 40 22.38 -1.64 -12.08
CA GLU A 40 23.10 -1.86 -10.82
C GLU A 40 22.12 -1.94 -9.63
N SER A 41 21.13 -1.06 -9.58
CA SER A 41 20.08 -1.06 -8.55
C SER A 41 19.21 -2.32 -8.63
N ILE A 42 18.87 -2.76 -9.85
CA ILE A 42 18.10 -4.00 -10.08
C ILE A 42 18.89 -5.21 -9.57
N ALA A 43 20.18 -5.31 -9.94
CA ALA A 43 21.05 -6.39 -9.48
C ALA A 43 21.21 -6.39 -7.95
N ALA A 44 21.47 -5.22 -7.35
CA ALA A 44 21.64 -5.10 -5.91
C ALA A 44 20.38 -5.47 -5.11
N LEU A 45 19.19 -5.11 -5.61
CA LEU A 45 17.92 -5.52 -5.00
C LEU A 45 17.72 -7.04 -5.15
N MET A 46 17.95 -7.59 -6.34
CA MET A 46 17.82 -9.02 -6.61
C MET A 46 18.76 -9.87 -5.73
N ASP A 47 20.00 -9.43 -5.56
CA ASP A 47 20.99 -10.07 -4.70
C ASP A 47 20.54 -10.05 -3.23
N ALA A 48 20.03 -8.91 -2.74
CA ALA A 48 19.53 -8.80 -1.37
C ALA A 48 18.31 -9.72 -1.14
N LEU A 49 17.33 -9.70 -2.04
CA LEU A 49 16.13 -10.55 -1.93
C LEU A 49 16.51 -12.04 -1.94
N THR A 50 17.40 -12.44 -2.84
CA THR A 50 17.84 -13.84 -2.97
C THR A 50 18.64 -14.30 -1.76
N PHE A 51 19.61 -13.50 -1.31
CA PHE A 51 20.50 -13.85 -0.20
C PHE A 51 19.74 -14.01 1.12
N TYR A 52 18.78 -13.13 1.39
CA TYR A 52 17.99 -13.17 2.64
C TYR A 52 16.68 -13.96 2.50
N HIS A 53 16.39 -14.53 1.33
CA HIS A 53 15.13 -15.26 1.04
C HIS A 53 13.87 -14.43 1.33
N LEU A 54 13.89 -13.15 0.96
CA LEU A 54 12.79 -12.22 1.18
C LEU A 54 11.86 -12.17 -0.03
N ASP A 55 10.54 -12.14 0.22
CA ASP A 55 9.56 -11.81 -0.82
C ASP A 55 9.69 -10.32 -1.23
N TYR A 56 9.18 -9.98 -2.42
CA TYR A 56 9.13 -8.60 -2.89
C TYR A 56 7.73 -8.22 -3.37
N ILE A 57 7.24 -7.06 -2.93
CA ILE A 57 6.10 -6.36 -3.52
C ILE A 57 6.64 -5.14 -4.26
N ALA A 58 6.32 -5.06 -5.54
CA ALA A 58 6.82 -4.02 -6.43
C ALA A 58 5.90 -2.80 -6.37
N GLU A 59 6.42 -1.66 -5.93
CA GLU A 59 5.69 -0.39 -5.96
C GLU A 59 5.95 0.34 -7.29
N VAL A 60 4.89 0.82 -7.94
CA VAL A 60 4.98 1.61 -9.17
C VAL A 60 4.08 2.84 -9.10
N CYS A 61 4.69 4.03 -9.16
CA CYS A 61 3.99 5.29 -9.40
C CYS A 61 3.89 5.54 -10.92
N THR A 62 2.69 5.91 -11.39
CA THR A 62 2.50 6.28 -12.81
C THR A 62 2.64 7.79 -13.02
N ALA A 63 3.40 8.18 -14.05
CA ALA A 63 3.70 9.55 -14.47
C ALA A 63 3.92 10.53 -13.30
N GLY A 64 5.06 10.40 -12.62
CA GLY A 64 5.42 11.20 -11.45
C GLY A 64 5.98 10.33 -10.32
N SER A 65 5.96 10.87 -9.09
CA SER A 65 6.29 10.16 -7.85
C SER A 65 5.01 9.78 -7.11
N TYR A 66 4.95 9.84 -5.77
CA TYR A 66 3.70 9.68 -5.02
C TYR A 66 2.59 10.66 -5.47
N VAL A 67 2.98 11.84 -5.96
CA VAL A 67 2.08 12.82 -6.61
C VAL A 67 2.24 12.73 -8.14
N PRO A 68 1.15 12.66 -8.93
CA PRO A 68 1.24 12.65 -10.39
C PRO A 68 1.75 13.99 -10.93
N ASP A 69 2.41 13.94 -12.09
CA ASP A 69 2.44 15.10 -12.97
C ASP A 69 1.02 15.37 -13.47
N ARG A 70 0.45 16.50 -13.03
CA ARG A 70 -0.92 16.91 -13.34
C ARG A 70 -1.19 17.06 -14.84
N ASN A 71 -0.16 17.29 -15.66
CA ASN A 71 -0.29 17.49 -17.09
C ASN A 71 0.07 16.24 -17.91
N ALA A 72 0.51 15.16 -17.26
CA ALA A 72 0.79 13.91 -17.93
C ALA A 72 -0.46 13.35 -18.62
N SER A 73 -0.27 12.85 -19.83
CA SER A 73 -1.32 12.19 -20.59
C SER A 73 -1.53 10.76 -20.09
N MET A 74 -2.68 10.16 -20.41
CA MET A 74 -2.90 8.73 -20.14
C MET A 74 -1.78 7.86 -20.73
N ALA A 75 -1.22 8.23 -21.90
CA ALA A 75 -0.12 7.49 -22.51
C ALA A 75 1.13 7.47 -21.63
N ASP A 76 1.47 8.60 -20.99
CA ASP A 76 2.63 8.69 -20.10
C ASP A 76 2.47 7.81 -18.84
N HIS A 77 1.25 7.75 -18.30
CA HIS A 77 0.93 6.86 -17.19
C HIS A 77 1.04 5.37 -17.59
N LEU A 78 0.56 5.00 -18.79
CA LEU A 78 0.68 3.63 -19.31
C LEU A 78 2.14 3.26 -19.59
N GLU A 79 2.93 4.18 -20.13
CA GLU A 79 4.35 3.98 -20.40
C GLU A 79 5.14 3.72 -19.12
N SER A 80 4.82 4.44 -18.03
CA SER A 80 5.43 4.21 -16.71
C SER A 80 5.27 2.75 -16.26
N LEU A 81 4.08 2.16 -16.45
CA LEU A 81 3.83 0.76 -16.14
C LEU A 81 4.51 -0.18 -17.14
N ALA A 82 4.45 0.13 -18.44
CA ALA A 82 5.07 -0.68 -19.49
C ALA A 82 6.57 -0.93 -19.23
N GLN A 83 7.26 0.08 -18.73
CA GLN A 83 8.68 0.01 -18.38
C GLN A 83 8.97 -0.77 -17.10
N ARG A 84 8.07 -0.73 -16.11
CA ARG A 84 8.32 -1.31 -14.77
C ARG A 84 7.84 -2.74 -14.61
N LEU A 85 6.75 -3.13 -15.29
CA LEU A 85 6.20 -4.49 -15.18
C LEU A 85 7.23 -5.60 -15.54
N PRO A 86 8.05 -5.48 -16.60
CA PRO A 86 9.05 -6.49 -16.93
C PRO A 86 10.14 -6.62 -15.84
N ILE A 87 10.53 -5.49 -15.24
CA ILE A 87 11.55 -5.45 -14.18
C ILE A 87 10.98 -6.04 -12.89
N ALA A 88 9.74 -5.68 -12.51
CA ALA A 88 9.06 -6.29 -11.37
C ALA A 88 8.98 -7.81 -11.50
N LYS A 89 8.68 -8.30 -12.71
CA LYS A 89 8.68 -9.73 -13.02
C LYS A 89 10.07 -10.35 -12.90
N GLN A 90 11.11 -9.68 -13.42
CA GLN A 90 12.50 -10.13 -13.29
C GLN A 90 12.93 -10.27 -11.83
N LEU A 91 12.52 -9.32 -10.98
CA LEU A 91 12.78 -9.32 -9.54
C LEU A 91 11.96 -10.37 -8.76
N GLY A 92 11.08 -11.14 -9.43
CA GLY A 92 10.23 -12.13 -8.78
C GLY A 92 9.17 -11.51 -7.87
N ALA A 93 8.71 -10.30 -8.16
CA ALA A 93 7.69 -9.63 -7.36
C ALA A 93 6.41 -10.50 -7.27
N ARG A 94 5.84 -10.62 -6.06
CA ARG A 94 4.59 -11.35 -5.83
C ARG A 94 3.43 -10.73 -6.61
N PHE A 95 3.39 -9.40 -6.60
CA PHE A 95 2.46 -8.56 -7.33
C PHE A 95 3.02 -7.14 -7.36
N VAL A 96 2.35 -6.27 -8.13
CA VAL A 96 2.65 -4.84 -8.23
C VAL A 96 1.59 -4.05 -7.49
N SER A 97 2.00 -3.27 -6.49
CA SER A 97 1.20 -2.23 -5.86
C SER A 97 1.38 -0.92 -6.64
N CYS A 98 0.31 -0.40 -7.24
CA CYS A 98 0.40 0.70 -8.18
C CYS A 98 -0.33 1.95 -7.69
N ILE A 99 0.42 3.05 -7.56
CA ILE A 99 -0.07 4.39 -7.26
C ILE A 99 -0.41 5.06 -8.60
N ALA A 100 -1.70 4.98 -8.97
CA ALA A 100 -2.10 5.00 -10.36
C ALA A 100 -3.06 6.14 -10.75
N GLY A 101 -2.85 6.69 -11.96
CA GLY A 101 -3.70 7.71 -12.56
C GLY A 101 -3.60 9.08 -11.87
N CYS A 102 -4.62 9.89 -12.06
CA CYS A 102 -4.73 11.24 -11.53
C CYS A 102 -6.15 11.45 -10.96
N ASP A 103 -6.24 12.19 -9.85
CA ASP A 103 -7.51 12.58 -9.22
C ASP A 103 -8.39 13.48 -10.09
N ALA A 104 -7.78 14.27 -10.98
CA ALA A 104 -8.46 15.22 -11.83
C ALA A 104 -9.05 14.61 -13.12
N TRP A 105 -8.93 13.30 -13.32
CA TRP A 105 -9.49 12.63 -14.50
C TRP A 105 -10.99 12.40 -14.36
N PRO A 106 -11.77 12.57 -15.44
CA PRO A 106 -13.15 12.09 -15.47
C PRO A 106 -13.21 10.56 -15.27
N ILE A 107 -14.22 10.06 -14.57
CA ILE A 107 -14.39 8.63 -14.27
C ILE A 107 -14.27 7.75 -15.53
N LYS A 108 -14.82 8.17 -16.68
CA LYS A 108 -14.70 7.43 -17.94
C LYS A 108 -13.24 7.23 -18.38
N GLN A 109 -12.40 8.24 -18.18
CA GLN A 109 -10.98 8.18 -18.50
C GLN A 109 -10.26 7.25 -17.51
N SER A 110 -10.57 7.36 -16.22
CA SER A 110 -10.07 6.50 -15.16
C SER A 110 -10.36 5.02 -15.39
N VAL A 111 -11.61 4.68 -15.75
CA VAL A 111 -12.02 3.31 -16.08
C VAL A 111 -11.22 2.79 -17.27
N ALA A 112 -11.16 3.56 -18.36
CA ALA A 112 -10.39 3.16 -19.55
C ALA A 112 -8.89 3.00 -19.28
N PHE A 113 -8.33 3.78 -18.36
CA PHE A 113 -6.95 3.60 -17.91
C PHE A 113 -6.77 2.29 -17.15
N PHE A 114 -7.62 2.01 -16.16
CA PHE A 114 -7.51 0.78 -15.37
C PHE A 114 -7.67 -0.47 -16.22
N GLU A 115 -8.64 -0.51 -17.15
CA GLU A 115 -8.80 -1.61 -18.11
C GLU A 115 -7.49 -1.91 -18.85
N ARG A 116 -6.85 -0.87 -19.42
CA ARG A 116 -5.59 -1.04 -20.16
C ARG A 116 -4.45 -1.50 -19.26
N THR A 117 -4.35 -0.99 -18.04
CA THR A 117 -3.29 -1.40 -17.11
C THR A 117 -3.47 -2.83 -16.62
N MET A 118 -4.71 -3.28 -16.38
CA MET A 118 -5.01 -4.67 -16.03
C MET A 118 -4.67 -5.60 -17.20
N ASP A 119 -5.06 -5.26 -18.43
CA ASP A 119 -4.69 -6.01 -19.63
C ASP A 119 -3.16 -6.13 -19.80
N MET A 120 -2.42 -5.05 -19.53
CA MET A 120 -0.95 -5.06 -19.59
C MET A 120 -0.33 -6.01 -18.56
N ALA A 121 -0.82 -5.97 -17.32
CA ALA A 121 -0.35 -6.85 -16.25
C ALA A 121 -0.70 -8.32 -16.53
N GLU A 122 -1.90 -8.60 -17.01
CA GLU A 122 -2.34 -9.95 -17.39
C GLU A 122 -1.46 -10.55 -18.48
N ARG A 123 -1.14 -9.79 -19.54
CA ARG A 123 -0.23 -10.24 -20.61
C ARG A 123 1.15 -10.62 -20.09
N GLN A 124 1.61 -9.95 -19.04
CA GLN A 124 2.88 -10.26 -18.38
C GLN A 124 2.77 -11.38 -17.34
N ARG A 125 1.54 -11.81 -17.01
CA ARG A 125 1.21 -12.78 -15.96
C ARG A 125 1.70 -12.34 -14.59
N ILE A 126 1.54 -11.06 -14.29
CA ILE A 126 1.82 -10.48 -12.99
C ILE A 126 0.54 -9.88 -12.43
N THR A 127 0.27 -10.12 -11.15
CA THR A 127 -0.88 -9.49 -10.49
C THR A 127 -0.56 -8.02 -10.26
N ILE A 128 -1.53 -7.15 -10.52
CA ILE A 128 -1.48 -5.73 -10.17
C ILE A 128 -2.63 -5.39 -9.23
N SER A 129 -2.34 -4.63 -8.18
CA SER A 129 -3.32 -3.98 -7.30
C SER A 129 -3.08 -2.48 -7.29
N PHE A 130 -4.15 -1.70 -7.14
CA PHE A 130 -4.09 -0.24 -7.20
C PHE A 130 -4.32 0.37 -5.83
N GLU A 131 -3.45 1.29 -5.44
CA GLU A 131 -3.52 1.91 -4.13
C GLU A 131 -4.63 2.96 -4.04
N THR A 132 -5.37 2.94 -2.94
CA THR A 132 -6.29 4.02 -2.55
C THR A 132 -5.50 5.23 -2.07
N HIS A 133 -4.87 5.97 -2.98
CA HIS A 133 -3.94 7.05 -2.64
C HIS A 133 -4.53 8.44 -2.94
N ARG A 134 -4.28 9.43 -2.07
CA ARG A 134 -4.67 10.84 -2.32
C ARG A 134 -3.99 11.38 -3.58
N SER A 135 -4.57 12.35 -4.28
CA SER A 135 -4.08 12.84 -5.60
C SER A 135 -4.11 11.83 -6.77
N ARG A 136 -4.49 10.58 -6.51
CA ARG A 136 -4.62 9.53 -7.53
C ARG A 136 -6.08 9.22 -7.80
N THR A 137 -6.35 8.40 -8.81
CA THR A 137 -7.73 8.15 -9.24
C THR A 137 -8.62 7.54 -8.14
N LEU A 138 -8.06 6.75 -7.22
CA LEU A 138 -8.79 6.09 -6.13
C LEU A 138 -8.76 6.88 -4.80
N PHE A 139 -8.58 8.21 -4.87
CA PHE A 139 -8.44 9.08 -3.70
C PHE A 139 -9.69 9.22 -2.83
N ASN A 140 -10.87 8.93 -3.38
CA ASN A 140 -12.15 9.16 -2.73
C ASN A 140 -12.96 7.85 -2.67
N PRO A 141 -13.58 7.50 -1.52
CA PRO A 141 -14.29 6.23 -1.36
C PRO A 141 -15.48 6.06 -2.32
N TRP A 142 -16.27 7.12 -2.54
CA TRP A 142 -17.46 7.06 -3.41
C TRP A 142 -17.06 6.93 -4.88
N ILE A 143 -16.07 7.70 -5.35
CA ILE A 143 -15.52 7.55 -6.72
C ILE A 143 -14.88 6.18 -6.91
N THR A 144 -14.19 5.67 -5.89
CA THR A 144 -13.61 4.32 -5.92
C THR A 144 -14.70 3.27 -6.10
N LEU A 145 -15.78 3.33 -5.34
CA LEU A 145 -16.90 2.40 -5.47
C LEU A 145 -17.50 2.43 -6.89
N ASP A 146 -17.72 3.62 -7.43
CA ASP A 146 -18.19 3.84 -8.81
C ASP A 146 -17.28 3.16 -9.86
N ILE A 147 -15.97 3.16 -9.64
CA ILE A 147 -15.00 2.50 -10.52
C ILE A 147 -15.06 0.98 -10.34
N LEU A 148 -15.12 0.49 -9.10
CA LEU A 148 -15.18 -0.94 -8.79
C LEU A 148 -16.45 -1.60 -9.34
N GLU A 149 -17.58 -0.88 -9.36
CA GLU A 149 -18.82 -1.35 -10.00
C GLU A 149 -18.66 -1.60 -11.50
N ARG A 150 -17.84 -0.80 -12.17
CA ARG A 150 -17.56 -0.91 -13.61
C ARG A 150 -16.45 -1.92 -13.88
N LEU A 151 -15.51 -2.09 -12.95
CA LEU A 151 -14.35 -2.96 -13.04
C LEU A 151 -14.32 -3.94 -11.86
N PRO A 152 -15.18 -4.97 -11.85
CA PRO A 152 -15.33 -5.88 -10.71
C PRO A 152 -14.06 -6.72 -10.43
N GLU A 153 -13.17 -6.85 -11.40
CA GLU A 153 -11.89 -7.59 -11.29
C GLU A 153 -10.76 -6.76 -10.68
N LEU A 154 -10.96 -5.43 -10.54
CA LEU A 154 -9.94 -4.51 -10.05
C LEU A 154 -9.56 -4.88 -8.61
N LYS A 155 -8.26 -5.03 -8.38
CA LYS A 155 -7.68 -5.35 -7.07
C LYS A 155 -7.15 -4.09 -6.42
N LEU A 156 -7.33 -3.97 -5.11
CA LEU A 156 -6.90 -2.81 -4.33
C LEU A 156 -5.70 -3.14 -3.45
N THR A 157 -4.75 -2.21 -3.41
CA THR A 157 -3.90 -2.00 -2.23
C THR A 157 -4.66 -1.01 -1.34
N CYS A 158 -5.17 -1.50 -0.21
CA CYS A 158 -5.99 -0.69 0.68
C CYS A 158 -5.10 0.10 1.63
N ASP A 159 -4.94 1.38 1.33
CA ASP A 159 -4.47 2.41 2.26
C ASP A 159 -5.62 3.40 2.53
N PHE A 160 -6.44 3.14 3.54
CA PHE A 160 -7.57 4.02 3.87
C PHE A 160 -7.17 5.27 4.65
N SER A 161 -5.91 5.41 5.03
CA SER A 161 -5.43 6.61 5.70
C SER A 161 -5.57 7.85 4.81
N HIS A 162 -5.42 7.67 3.50
CA HIS A 162 -5.63 8.73 2.52
C HIS A 162 -7.09 9.19 2.43
N TRP A 163 -8.04 8.27 2.58
CA TRP A 163 -9.46 8.62 2.59
C TRP A 163 -9.84 9.42 3.83
N CYS A 164 -9.17 9.19 4.97
CA CYS A 164 -9.43 9.93 6.20
C CYS A 164 -9.25 11.44 6.02
N VAL A 165 -8.12 11.84 5.43
CA VAL A 165 -7.82 13.25 5.16
C VAL A 165 -8.66 13.83 4.03
N VAL A 166 -8.98 13.05 2.98
CA VAL A 166 -9.83 13.51 1.87
C VAL A 166 -11.27 13.77 2.34
N CYS A 167 -11.76 12.98 3.30
CA CYS A 167 -13.14 13.07 3.79
C CYS A 167 -13.27 13.91 5.08
N GLU A 168 -12.15 14.32 5.67
CA GLU A 168 -12.06 14.99 6.98
C GLU A 168 -12.74 14.17 8.10
N ARG A 169 -12.71 12.83 7.98
CA ARG A 169 -13.35 11.89 8.91
C ARG A 169 -12.86 10.47 8.66
N LEU A 170 -13.03 9.59 9.64
CA LEU A 170 -12.89 8.15 9.44
C LEU A 170 -14.03 7.64 8.53
N PRO A 171 -13.77 6.81 7.49
CA PRO A 171 -14.79 6.27 6.60
C PRO A 171 -15.80 5.30 7.26
N ASP A 172 -15.72 5.09 8.57
CA ASP A 172 -16.68 4.28 9.37
C ASP A 172 -18.14 4.70 9.21
N THR A 173 -18.40 5.93 8.75
CA THR A 173 -19.75 6.41 8.46
C THR A 173 -20.38 5.77 7.22
N GLU A 174 -19.60 5.03 6.42
CA GLU A 174 -20.00 4.44 5.14
C GLU A 174 -19.91 2.89 5.14
N PRO A 175 -20.56 2.17 6.09
CA PRO A 175 -20.34 0.74 6.28
C PRO A 175 -20.73 -0.12 5.06
N GLU A 176 -21.81 0.25 4.36
CA GLU A 176 -22.26 -0.47 3.16
C GLU A 176 -21.28 -0.32 1.99
N LEU A 177 -20.70 0.88 1.81
CA LEU A 177 -19.67 1.14 0.82
C LEU A 177 -18.42 0.33 1.13
N LEU A 178 -17.95 0.39 2.38
CA LEU A 178 -16.75 -0.32 2.81
C LEU A 178 -16.88 -1.83 2.62
N ALA A 179 -18.03 -2.42 2.97
CA ALA A 179 -18.29 -3.85 2.75
C ALA A 179 -18.18 -4.28 1.28
N ARG A 180 -18.45 -3.37 0.33
CA ARG A 180 -18.28 -3.61 -1.10
C ARG A 180 -16.81 -3.47 -1.50
N VAL A 181 -16.13 -2.43 -1.01
CA VAL A 181 -14.68 -2.21 -1.24
C VAL A 181 -13.83 -3.39 -0.76
N TYR A 182 -14.13 -3.96 0.41
CA TYR A 182 -13.35 -5.08 0.97
C TYR A 182 -13.29 -6.31 0.06
N ARG A 183 -14.25 -6.49 -0.86
CA ARG A 183 -14.27 -7.59 -1.84
C ARG A 183 -13.16 -7.49 -2.89
N HIS A 184 -12.55 -6.30 -3.02
CA HIS A 184 -11.49 -6.00 -3.97
C HIS A 184 -10.10 -5.95 -3.32
N ALA A 185 -10.02 -5.95 -2.00
CA ALA A 185 -8.76 -5.82 -1.26
C ALA A 185 -7.81 -7.00 -1.53
N HIS A 186 -6.63 -6.72 -2.10
CA HIS A 186 -5.58 -7.69 -2.34
C HIS A 186 -4.42 -7.53 -1.35
N HIS A 187 -4.07 -6.28 -1.05
CA HIS A 187 -2.98 -5.91 -0.15
C HIS A 187 -3.42 -4.80 0.82
N ILE A 188 -2.74 -4.66 1.96
CA ILE A 188 -2.99 -3.62 2.96
C ILE A 188 -1.71 -2.83 3.19
N HIS A 189 -1.79 -1.51 3.05
CA HIS A 189 -0.83 -0.61 3.70
C HIS A 189 -1.41 -0.21 5.05
N ALA A 190 -0.74 -0.63 6.12
CA ALA A 190 -1.20 -0.49 7.50
C ALA A 190 -0.74 0.84 8.10
N ARG A 191 -1.05 1.94 7.43
CA ARG A 191 -0.87 3.29 7.94
C ARG A 191 -2.16 3.76 8.62
N VAL A 192 -2.03 4.48 9.72
CA VAL A 192 -3.19 5.03 10.47
C VAL A 192 -3.32 6.51 10.15
N GLY A 193 -4.39 6.85 9.43
CA GLY A 193 -4.82 8.23 9.20
C GLY A 193 -5.82 8.72 10.24
N TYR A 194 -6.12 10.00 10.19
CA TYR A 194 -7.10 10.69 11.03
C TYR A 194 -7.72 11.85 10.24
N ASP A 195 -8.71 12.52 10.82
CA ASP A 195 -9.45 13.61 10.19
C ASP A 195 -8.57 14.75 9.66
N GLN A 196 -7.45 15.04 10.32
CA GLN A 196 -6.52 16.11 9.92
C GLN A 196 -5.33 15.64 9.08
N GLY A 197 -5.15 14.34 8.83
CA GLY A 197 -3.98 13.88 8.08
C GLY A 197 -3.95 12.38 7.78
N PRO A 198 -3.20 11.96 6.74
CA PRO A 198 -3.09 10.55 6.36
C PRO A 198 -2.15 9.76 7.27
N GLN A 199 -1.50 10.37 8.25
CA GLN A 199 -0.61 9.67 9.18
C GLN A 199 -0.64 10.32 10.54
N VAL A 200 -1.00 9.56 11.56
CA VAL A 200 -0.86 10.00 12.95
C VAL A 200 0.63 10.08 13.34
N PRO A 201 1.03 11.02 14.21
CA PRO A 201 2.39 11.12 14.74
C PRO A 201 2.95 9.80 15.30
N HIS A 202 2.13 9.07 16.05
CA HIS A 202 2.47 7.76 16.59
C HIS A 202 1.19 6.94 16.83
N PRO A 203 1.05 5.74 16.22
CA PRO A 203 -0.21 4.99 16.28
C PRO A 203 -0.52 4.41 17.67
N ALA A 204 0.50 4.18 18.51
CA ALA A 204 0.29 3.75 19.90
C ALA A 204 -0.10 4.87 20.88
N ALA A 205 -0.12 6.14 20.45
CA ALA A 205 -0.41 7.23 21.37
C ALA A 205 -1.92 7.24 21.73
N PRO A 206 -2.31 7.37 23.01
CA PRO A 206 -3.70 7.23 23.45
C PRO A 206 -4.69 8.15 22.74
N GLU A 207 -4.28 9.36 22.38
CA GLU A 207 -5.09 10.34 21.65
C GLU A 207 -5.49 9.85 20.24
N TYR A 208 -4.75 8.91 19.66
CA TYR A 208 -5.04 8.30 18.37
C TYR A 208 -5.66 6.90 18.48
N ALA A 209 -6.01 6.44 19.69
CA ALA A 209 -6.59 5.11 19.90
C ALA A 209 -7.89 4.89 19.09
N ALA A 210 -8.72 5.92 18.96
CA ALA A 210 -9.94 5.84 18.14
C ALA A 210 -9.62 5.61 16.66
N ALA A 211 -8.63 6.31 16.12
CA ALA A 211 -8.18 6.16 14.73
C ALA A 211 -7.57 4.78 14.48
N LEU A 212 -6.67 4.30 15.36
CA LEU A 212 -6.10 2.96 15.27
C LEU A 212 -7.18 1.88 15.32
N ASN A 213 -8.12 1.97 16.28
CA ASN A 213 -9.21 1.01 16.42
C ASN A 213 -10.11 0.95 15.17
N ALA A 214 -10.36 2.08 14.52
CA ALA A 214 -11.12 2.12 13.27
C ALA A 214 -10.37 1.39 12.14
N HIS A 215 -9.09 1.70 11.95
CA HIS A 215 -8.26 1.04 10.93
C HIS A 215 -8.16 -0.48 11.17
N GLN A 216 -7.94 -0.90 12.41
CA GLN A 216 -7.94 -2.31 12.78
C GLN A 216 -9.26 -3.00 12.44
N LYS A 217 -10.41 -2.37 12.69
CA LYS A 217 -11.70 -2.93 12.26
C LYS A 217 -11.77 -3.11 10.74
N TRP A 218 -11.29 -2.15 9.95
CA TRP A 218 -11.28 -2.28 8.49
C TRP A 218 -10.37 -3.40 8.02
N TRP A 219 -9.16 -3.50 8.58
CA TRP A 219 -8.21 -4.56 8.22
C TRP A 219 -8.74 -5.94 8.60
N ALA A 220 -9.41 -6.08 9.76
CA ALA A 220 -10.08 -7.32 10.14
C ALA A 220 -11.18 -7.72 9.14
N GLN A 221 -11.99 -6.77 8.67
CA GLN A 221 -13.00 -7.02 7.64
C GLN A 221 -12.38 -7.37 6.28
N ILE A 222 -11.26 -6.74 5.91
CA ILE A 222 -10.50 -7.10 4.71
C ILE A 222 -9.99 -8.54 4.81
N TRP A 223 -9.37 -8.93 5.92
CA TRP A 223 -8.87 -10.29 6.09
C TRP A 223 -10.01 -11.32 6.07
N GLN A 224 -11.16 -11.03 6.68
CA GLN A 224 -12.33 -11.91 6.58
C GLN A 224 -12.84 -12.04 5.14
N SER A 225 -12.90 -10.92 4.40
CA SER A 225 -13.26 -10.92 2.96
C SER A 225 -12.25 -11.70 2.11
N GLN A 226 -10.95 -11.56 2.38
CA GLN A 226 -9.89 -12.31 1.72
C GLN A 226 -10.02 -13.82 2.01
N LEU A 227 -10.26 -14.20 3.26
CA LEU A 227 -10.47 -15.60 3.66
C LEU A 227 -11.70 -16.19 2.95
N ALA A 228 -12.82 -15.46 2.92
CA ALA A 228 -14.04 -15.89 2.22
C ALA A 228 -13.83 -16.06 0.70
N ARG A 229 -12.86 -15.35 0.12
CA ARG A 229 -12.44 -15.49 -1.28
C ARG A 229 -11.30 -16.51 -1.48
N GLY A 230 -10.92 -17.25 -0.43
CA GLY A 230 -9.97 -18.36 -0.50
C GLY A 230 -8.49 -17.97 -0.37
N TYR A 231 -8.17 -16.78 0.15
CA TYR A 231 -6.78 -16.41 0.42
C TYR A 231 -6.22 -17.25 1.57
N GLU A 232 -5.08 -17.89 1.35
CA GLU A 232 -4.33 -18.59 2.40
C GLU A 232 -3.22 -17.73 3.01
N ILE A 233 -2.69 -16.81 2.19
CA ILE A 233 -1.64 -15.85 2.52
C ILE A 233 -2.24 -14.44 2.47
N PHE A 234 -2.13 -13.73 3.58
CA PHE A 234 -2.56 -12.35 3.76
C PHE A 234 -1.32 -11.49 3.75
N THR A 235 -1.39 -10.28 3.21
CA THR A 235 -0.21 -9.41 3.08
C THR A 235 -0.48 -8.04 3.67
N LEU A 236 0.51 -7.50 4.37
CA LEU A 236 0.42 -6.20 5.04
C LEU A 236 1.78 -5.52 5.07
N THR A 237 1.81 -4.23 4.75
CA THR A 237 3.01 -3.39 4.83
C THR A 237 2.73 -2.25 5.79
N PRO A 238 3.41 -2.16 6.94
CA PRO A 238 3.40 -0.93 7.72
C PRO A 238 4.10 0.15 6.90
N GLU A 239 3.32 1.16 6.50
CA GLU A 239 3.75 2.17 5.54
C GLU A 239 3.72 3.57 6.16
N PHE A 240 4.25 3.69 7.38
CA PHE A 240 4.53 5.00 7.94
C PHE A 240 5.78 5.56 7.26
N GLY A 241 5.69 6.78 6.75
CA GLY A 241 6.77 7.36 5.94
C GLY A 241 7.15 8.80 6.28
N PRO A 242 8.22 9.31 5.62
CA PRO A 242 8.75 10.66 5.77
C PRO A 242 7.94 11.68 4.92
N ASP A 243 8.58 12.76 4.45
CA ASP A 243 8.00 13.74 3.50
C ASP A 243 6.70 14.42 3.98
N GLY A 244 6.72 14.87 5.24
CA GLY A 244 5.59 15.54 5.87
C GLY A 244 4.48 14.61 6.38
N TYR A 245 4.59 13.29 6.17
CA TYR A 245 3.72 12.31 6.83
C TYR A 245 4.16 12.07 8.27
N LEU A 246 5.44 11.78 8.51
CA LEU A 246 5.99 11.78 9.85
C LEU A 246 6.07 13.21 10.35
N HIS A 247 5.29 13.50 11.39
CA HIS A 247 5.25 14.82 11.99
C HIS A 247 6.65 15.22 12.48
N THR A 248 6.96 16.51 12.35
CA THR A 248 8.24 17.07 12.77
C THR A 248 8.03 18.27 13.69
N LEU A 249 9.01 18.51 14.55
CA LEU A 249 9.02 19.70 15.41
C LEU A 249 9.13 20.97 14.55
N PRO A 250 8.36 22.03 14.84
CA PRO A 250 8.50 23.31 14.16
C PRO A 250 9.94 23.83 14.23
N PHE A 251 10.37 24.50 13.16
CA PHE A 251 11.69 25.13 13.00
C PHE A 251 12.89 24.17 12.90
N THR A 252 12.92 23.06 13.63
CA THR A 252 14.04 22.10 13.57
C THR A 252 13.81 20.98 12.56
N GLN A 253 12.55 20.69 12.22
CA GLN A 253 12.16 19.55 11.39
C GLN A 253 12.63 18.20 11.96
N ALA A 254 12.98 18.15 13.25
CA ALA A 254 13.32 16.89 13.89
C ALA A 254 12.06 16.00 13.96
N PRO A 255 12.13 14.72 13.60
CA PRO A 255 10.99 13.83 13.66
C PRO A 255 10.51 13.68 15.10
N VAL A 256 9.19 13.69 15.31
CA VAL A 256 8.60 13.56 16.66
C VAL A 256 8.64 12.12 17.19
N ALA A 257 8.95 11.16 16.32
CA ALA A 257 9.07 9.74 16.64
C ALA A 257 10.06 9.05 15.69
N ASP A 258 10.58 7.89 16.09
CA ASP A 258 11.42 7.05 15.24
C ASP A 258 10.56 6.29 14.23
N LEU A 259 10.75 6.58 12.94
CA LEU A 259 9.97 6.02 11.84
C LEU A 259 10.09 4.49 11.75
N TRP A 260 11.30 3.97 11.97
CA TRP A 260 11.54 2.53 11.88
C TRP A 260 10.88 1.80 13.04
N GLN A 261 10.99 2.35 14.25
CA GLN A 261 10.31 1.79 15.43
C GLN A 261 8.79 1.77 15.26
N ILE A 262 8.20 2.82 14.67
CA ILE A 262 6.75 2.83 14.38
C ILE A 262 6.37 1.68 13.43
N ASN A 263 7.10 1.50 12.32
CA ASN A 263 6.79 0.45 11.36
C ASN A 263 6.97 -0.96 11.96
N CYS A 264 8.01 -1.17 12.78
CA CYS A 264 8.17 -2.41 13.55
C CYS A 264 7.03 -2.65 14.53
N TRP A 265 6.63 -1.61 15.29
CA TRP A 265 5.54 -1.70 16.25
C TRP A 265 4.20 -2.02 15.58
N MET A 266 3.92 -1.40 14.44
CA MET A 266 2.72 -1.69 13.64
C MET A 266 2.73 -3.12 13.09
N ALA A 267 3.86 -3.60 12.58
CA ALA A 267 3.97 -4.99 12.12
C ALA A 267 3.64 -5.98 13.24
N GLU A 268 4.23 -5.78 14.42
CA GLU A 268 4.02 -6.65 15.57
C GLU A 268 2.58 -6.59 16.09
N THR A 269 2.04 -5.38 16.20
CA THR A 269 0.66 -5.14 16.64
C THR A 269 -0.34 -5.82 15.71
N GLU A 270 -0.17 -5.69 14.39
CA GLU A 270 -1.10 -6.29 13.43
C GLU A 270 -0.90 -7.79 13.26
N ARG A 271 0.30 -8.33 13.49
CA ARG A 271 0.51 -9.79 13.62
C ARG A 271 -0.27 -10.35 14.80
N ALA A 272 -0.19 -9.70 15.96
CA ALA A 272 -0.94 -10.12 17.15
C ALA A 272 -2.46 -9.99 16.94
N HIS A 273 -2.92 -8.89 16.33
CA HIS A 273 -4.32 -8.67 16.00
C HIS A 273 -4.86 -9.71 15.01
N PHE A 274 -4.13 -10.01 13.93
CA PHE A 274 -4.47 -11.06 12.98
C PHE A 274 -4.55 -12.44 13.66
N ALA A 275 -3.57 -12.77 14.50
CA ALA A 275 -3.55 -14.03 15.24
C ALA A 275 -4.75 -14.12 16.19
N HIS A 276 -5.10 -13.05 16.91
CA HIS A 276 -6.29 -13.02 17.76
C HIS A 276 -7.58 -13.24 16.96
N LEU A 277 -7.71 -12.58 15.79
CA LEU A 277 -8.89 -12.70 14.94
C LEU A 277 -9.14 -14.14 14.48
N PHE A 278 -8.09 -14.88 14.10
CA PHE A 278 -8.24 -16.22 13.52
C PHE A 278 -7.96 -17.38 14.48
N ASN A 279 -7.28 -17.16 15.62
CA ASN A 279 -7.14 -18.17 16.66
C ASN A 279 -8.39 -18.32 17.53
N THR A 280 -9.25 -17.29 17.58
CA THR A 280 -10.53 -17.34 18.33
C THR A 280 -11.65 -18.03 17.52
N VAL A 281 -11.36 -18.51 16.31
CA VAL A 281 -12.33 -19.08 15.36
C VAL A 281 -12.14 -20.60 15.19
N ILE A 282 -11.30 -21.23 16.02
CA ILE A 282 -11.10 -22.70 16.07
C ILE A 282 -11.77 -23.28 17.32
#